data_AF-A0A381P234-F1
#
_entry.id   AF-A0A381P234-F1
#
_cell.length_a   1.000
_cell.length_b   1.000
_cell.length_c   1.000
_cell.angle_alpha   90.00
_cell.angle_beta   90.00
_cell.angle_gamma   90.00
#
_symmetry.space_group_name_H-M   'P 1'
#
loop_
_entity.id
_entity.type
_entity.pdbx_description
1 polymer ?
#
loop_
_entity_poly.entity_id
_entity_poly.type
_entity_poly.pdbx_seq_one_letter_code
_entity_poly.pdbx_strand_id
1 'polypeptide(L)'
;MSFFFISMLLIQAAIRKSLLLLITLIFISLTASAGTLADGLYAKMQTSKGEIVLRLFYKRAPLTVSNFVGLAEGSKEWKDPVTGKARKTRYYDGLSFHRVIKDFMIQGGDPLGTGTGGPGYTFQDEFHPELKHSKAGILSMANAGADTNGSQFFITHVPTPHLDNKHSVFGEVVEGMKVVNAIVKGDLINTVTIIRKGESAKSFDSVSIAKRIAEQNRKLAEKNRKIIPESTSAIDTAKVPDSAQARAEEVSVQLLVVAYKGIRSPKQNIYYDKSGAKEAAAKLSDLARRKGVSFSDLIKRFSDLPQQPKLPLLSAKNNLSDFLQPALKLKVGQISDPVDSPYGFLIFNRVNVDAVTASHILISYKGALRSETNRDRRDARKLAEKILKELKSGRDFAELARKHSDGPSGPKGGELGRFERGQMVPEFDQAVFGLETGAISEVVETKFGYHIIKRTK
;
A
#
# COMPACT_ATOMS: atom_id res chain seq x y z
N MET A 1 -8.48 -79.03 -48.47
CA MET A 1 -7.62 -78.26 -47.53
C MET A 1 -7.30 -76.83 -47.97
N SER A 2 -7.73 -76.33 -49.14
CA SER A 2 -7.28 -75.00 -49.64
C SER A 2 -8.21 -73.82 -49.29
N PHE A 3 -9.52 -74.03 -49.12
CA PHE A 3 -10.47 -72.94 -48.82
C PHE A 3 -10.43 -72.43 -47.38
N PHE A 4 -10.09 -73.30 -46.41
CA PHE A 4 -10.05 -72.92 -45.00
C PHE A 4 -8.89 -71.96 -44.68
N PHE A 5 -7.73 -72.16 -45.31
CA PHE A 5 -6.54 -71.34 -45.08
C PHE A 5 -6.68 -69.91 -45.64
N ILE A 6 -7.36 -69.74 -46.77
CA ILE A 6 -7.58 -68.41 -47.38
C ILE A 6 -8.53 -67.56 -46.52
N SER A 7 -9.57 -68.19 -45.94
CA SER A 7 -10.51 -67.48 -45.04
C SER A 7 -9.84 -66.99 -43.75
N MET A 8 -8.92 -67.79 -43.19
CA MET A 8 -8.25 -67.47 -41.93
C MET A 8 -7.22 -66.34 -42.09
N LEU A 9 -6.54 -66.26 -43.24
CA LEU A 9 -5.63 -65.15 -43.58
C LEU A 9 -6.38 -63.82 -43.80
N LEU A 10 -7.55 -63.85 -44.43
CA LEU A 10 -8.37 -62.66 -44.64
C LEU A 10 -8.95 -62.11 -43.32
N ILE A 11 -9.36 -63.01 -42.42
CA ILE A 11 -9.84 -62.63 -41.08
C ILE A 11 -8.71 -62.06 -40.23
N GLN A 12 -7.51 -62.66 -40.23
CA GLN A 12 -6.35 -62.11 -39.52
C GLN A 12 -5.89 -60.74 -40.06
N ALA A 13 -5.96 -60.53 -41.38
CA ALA A 13 -5.64 -59.24 -41.99
C ALA A 13 -6.69 -58.16 -41.64
N ALA A 14 -7.97 -58.51 -41.60
CA ALA A 14 -9.05 -57.59 -41.20
C ALA A 14 -8.98 -57.22 -39.71
N ILE A 15 -8.64 -58.18 -38.84
CA ILE A 15 -8.44 -57.94 -37.41
C ILE A 15 -7.19 -57.08 -37.16
N ARG A 16 -6.07 -57.30 -37.87
CA ARG A 16 -4.89 -56.44 -37.78
C ARG A 16 -5.15 -55.02 -38.26
N LYS A 17 -5.90 -54.83 -39.35
CA LYS A 17 -6.29 -53.50 -39.82
C LYS A 17 -7.23 -52.80 -38.84
N SER A 18 -8.20 -53.51 -38.27
CA SER A 18 -9.13 -52.96 -37.27
C SER A 18 -8.44 -52.63 -35.94
N LEU A 19 -7.47 -53.45 -35.52
CA LEU A 19 -6.67 -53.20 -34.31
C LEU A 19 -5.69 -52.04 -34.51
N LEU A 20 -5.06 -51.90 -35.70
CA LEU A 20 -4.27 -50.72 -36.02
C LEU A 20 -5.12 -49.45 -36.05
N LEU A 21 -6.32 -49.51 -36.64
CA LEU A 21 -7.25 -48.38 -36.70
C LEU A 21 -7.73 -47.97 -35.30
N LEU A 22 -8.03 -48.95 -34.44
CA LEU A 22 -8.41 -48.72 -33.05
C LEU A 22 -7.27 -48.12 -32.23
N ILE A 23 -6.02 -48.58 -32.43
CA ILE A 23 -4.82 -47.99 -31.80
C ILE A 23 -4.57 -46.57 -32.32
N THR A 24 -4.80 -46.29 -33.61
CA THR A 24 -4.71 -44.91 -34.14
C THR A 24 -5.82 -44.01 -33.61
N LEU A 25 -7.06 -44.51 -33.48
CA LEU A 25 -8.18 -43.79 -32.87
C LEU A 25 -7.97 -43.54 -31.37
N ILE A 26 -7.33 -44.46 -30.65
CA ILE A 26 -6.92 -44.28 -29.24
C ILE A 26 -5.78 -43.25 -29.14
N PHE A 27 -4.82 -43.23 -30.06
CA PHE A 27 -3.78 -42.19 -30.10
C PHE A 27 -4.30 -40.81 -30.51
N ILE A 28 -5.31 -40.74 -31.39
CA ILE A 28 -5.98 -39.49 -31.77
C ILE A 28 -6.86 -38.97 -30.61
N SER A 29 -7.51 -39.86 -29.85
CA SER A 29 -8.30 -39.46 -28.68
C SER A 29 -7.45 -39.13 -27.44
N LEU A 30 -6.21 -39.64 -27.33
CA LEU A 30 -5.26 -39.20 -26.29
C LEU A 30 -4.53 -37.89 -26.62
N THR A 31 -4.54 -37.45 -27.87
CA THR A 31 -3.92 -36.18 -28.30
C THR A 31 -4.93 -35.05 -28.46
N ALA A 32 -6.23 -35.36 -28.50
CA ALA A 32 -7.32 -34.41 -28.60
C ALA A 32 -7.89 -33.97 -27.24
N SER A 33 -7.05 -33.31 -26.42
CA SER A 33 -7.52 -32.36 -25.39
C SER A 33 -6.46 -31.28 -25.04
N ALA A 34 -5.32 -31.24 -25.73
CA ALA A 34 -4.44 -30.07 -25.68
C ALA A 34 -5.00 -29.00 -26.64
N GLY A 35 -6.06 -28.31 -26.20
CA GLY A 35 -6.55 -27.10 -26.86
C GLY A 35 -5.39 -26.12 -27.09
N THR A 36 -5.50 -25.36 -28.18
CA THR A 36 -4.47 -24.46 -28.73
C THR A 36 -4.11 -23.32 -27.77
N LEU A 37 -3.32 -23.62 -26.72
CA LEU A 37 -2.76 -22.60 -25.85
C LEU A 37 -1.94 -21.62 -26.70
N ALA A 38 -2.28 -20.33 -26.61
CA ALA A 38 -1.50 -19.27 -27.24
C ALA A 38 -0.07 -19.24 -26.69
N ASP A 39 0.83 -18.55 -27.39
CA ASP A 39 2.18 -18.30 -26.88
C ASP A 39 2.15 -17.70 -25.46
N GLY A 40 2.91 -18.31 -24.55
CA GLY A 40 2.85 -17.99 -23.14
C GLY A 40 3.51 -19.04 -22.25
N LEU A 41 3.62 -18.68 -20.97
CA LEU A 41 4.08 -19.57 -19.92
C LEU A 41 2.87 -20.02 -19.10
N TYR A 42 2.73 -21.32 -18.89
CA TYR A 42 1.58 -21.90 -18.20
C TYR A 42 2.03 -22.86 -17.10
N ALA A 43 1.18 -23.04 -16.10
CA ALA A 43 1.28 -24.10 -15.11
C ALA A 43 0.04 -24.98 -15.18
N LYS A 44 0.25 -26.25 -15.50
CA LYS A 44 -0.78 -27.28 -15.49
C LYS A 44 -0.76 -27.95 -14.13
N MET A 45 -1.79 -27.70 -13.34
CA MET A 45 -1.95 -28.18 -11.98
C MET A 45 -2.93 -29.34 -11.97
N GLN A 46 -2.42 -30.55 -11.73
CA GLN A 46 -3.26 -31.71 -11.51
C GLN A 46 -3.68 -31.73 -10.04
N THR A 47 -4.98 -31.70 -9.79
CA THR A 47 -5.54 -31.79 -8.44
C THR A 47 -6.33 -33.08 -8.26
N SER A 48 -6.69 -33.38 -7.02
CA SER A 48 -7.64 -34.46 -6.71
C SER A 48 -9.06 -34.24 -7.29
N LYS A 49 -9.41 -33.03 -7.76
CA LYS A 49 -10.69 -32.70 -8.40
C LYS A 49 -10.63 -32.54 -9.92
N GLY A 50 -9.44 -32.71 -10.51
CA GLY A 50 -9.21 -32.53 -11.94
C GLY A 50 -8.09 -31.54 -12.26
N GLU A 51 -8.01 -31.14 -13.52
CA GLU A 51 -6.93 -30.31 -14.03
C GLU A 51 -7.31 -28.81 -14.01
N ILE A 52 -6.35 -27.96 -13.62
CA ILE A 52 -6.42 -26.50 -13.74
C ILE A 52 -5.23 -26.03 -14.58
N VAL A 53 -5.48 -25.25 -15.62
CA VAL A 53 -4.41 -24.63 -16.44
C VAL A 53 -4.35 -23.14 -16.11
N LEU A 54 -3.18 -22.70 -15.66
CA LEU A 54 -2.91 -21.32 -15.24
C LEU A 54 -1.98 -20.66 -16.26
N ARG A 55 -2.36 -19.51 -16.81
CA ARG A 55 -1.46 -18.63 -17.59
C ARG A 55 -0.67 -17.76 -16.61
N LEU A 56 0.66 -17.73 -16.75
CA LEU A 56 1.56 -16.99 -15.87
C LEU A 56 2.03 -15.67 -16.53
N PHE A 57 1.94 -14.57 -15.80
CA PHE A 57 2.26 -13.22 -16.29
C PHE A 57 3.74 -12.87 -16.15
N TYR A 58 4.61 -13.73 -16.68
CA TYR A 58 6.07 -13.68 -16.49
C TYR A 58 6.76 -12.38 -16.96
N LYS A 59 6.10 -11.59 -17.82
CA LYS A 59 6.61 -10.27 -18.26
C LYS A 59 6.24 -9.13 -17.29
N ARG A 60 5.16 -9.27 -16.52
CA ARG A 60 4.63 -8.24 -15.62
C ARG A 60 4.99 -8.50 -14.15
N ALA A 61 5.05 -9.77 -13.75
CA ALA A 61 5.46 -10.21 -12.41
C ALA A 61 6.61 -11.25 -12.48
N PRO A 62 7.78 -10.86 -13.06
CA PRO A 62 8.86 -11.79 -13.36
C PRO A 62 9.46 -12.46 -12.13
N LEU A 63 9.61 -11.77 -10.99
CA LEU A 63 10.17 -12.39 -9.77
C LEU A 63 9.20 -13.42 -9.18
N THR A 64 7.93 -13.07 -9.12
CA THR A 64 6.85 -13.91 -8.57
C THR A 64 6.67 -15.16 -9.41
N VAL A 65 6.63 -15.01 -10.74
CA VAL A 65 6.56 -16.15 -11.66
C VAL A 65 7.84 -16.98 -11.62
N SER A 66 9.02 -16.36 -11.53
CA SER A 66 10.28 -17.10 -11.37
C SER A 66 10.29 -17.95 -10.10
N ASN A 67 9.78 -17.40 -8.99
CA ASN A 67 9.65 -18.12 -7.74
C ASN A 67 8.71 -19.33 -7.88
N PHE A 68 7.50 -19.12 -8.41
CA PHE A 68 6.52 -20.19 -8.59
C PHE A 68 7.04 -21.30 -9.52
N VAL A 69 7.58 -20.94 -10.68
CA VAL A 69 8.16 -21.89 -11.65
C VAL A 69 9.32 -22.65 -11.04
N GLY A 70 10.24 -21.97 -10.37
CA GLY A 70 11.40 -22.62 -9.76
C GLY A 70 11.02 -23.61 -8.65
N LEU A 71 10.01 -23.30 -7.85
CA LEU A 71 9.45 -24.22 -6.85
C LEU A 71 8.71 -25.39 -7.50
N ALA A 72 7.91 -25.15 -8.54
CA ALA A 72 7.18 -26.19 -9.26
C ALA A 72 8.12 -27.19 -9.97
N GLU A 73 9.21 -26.70 -10.56
CA GLU A 73 10.20 -27.53 -11.26
C GLU A 73 11.25 -28.15 -10.31
N GLY A 74 11.32 -27.69 -9.07
CA GLY A 74 12.35 -28.09 -8.10
C GLY A 74 13.73 -27.53 -8.40
N SER A 75 13.84 -26.47 -9.22
CA SER A 75 15.11 -25.77 -9.50
C SER A 75 15.44 -24.69 -8.46
N LYS A 76 14.47 -24.30 -7.63
CA LYS A 76 14.65 -23.36 -6.51
C LYS A 76 14.77 -24.10 -5.19
N GLU A 77 15.79 -23.76 -4.42
CA GLU A 77 15.97 -24.28 -3.07
C GLU A 77 14.90 -23.73 -2.12
N TRP A 78 14.46 -24.55 -1.18
CA TRP A 78 13.54 -24.19 -0.10
C TRP A 78 13.96 -24.87 1.20
N LYS A 79 13.60 -24.28 2.34
CA LYS A 79 13.86 -24.85 3.66
C LYS A 79 12.62 -25.57 4.17
N ASP A 80 12.76 -26.83 4.51
CA ASP A 80 11.72 -27.61 5.14
C ASP A 80 11.38 -27.03 6.52
N PRO A 81 10.13 -26.59 6.78
CA PRO A 81 9.77 -25.97 8.05
C PRO A 81 9.72 -26.97 9.21
N VAL A 82 9.64 -28.27 8.95
CA VAL A 82 9.65 -29.32 9.98
C VAL A 82 11.09 -29.72 10.32
N THR A 83 11.90 -30.00 9.31
CA THR A 83 13.27 -30.54 9.52
C THR A 83 14.35 -29.46 9.54
N GLY A 84 14.05 -28.26 9.07
CA GLY A 84 15.01 -27.17 8.90
C GLY A 84 16.03 -27.38 7.76
N LYS A 85 15.96 -28.49 7.03
CA LYS A 85 16.93 -28.82 5.97
C LYS A 85 16.57 -28.13 4.66
N ALA A 86 17.59 -27.71 3.92
CA ALA A 86 17.44 -27.24 2.55
C ALA A 86 17.07 -28.41 1.63
N ARG A 87 16.13 -28.17 0.71
CA ARG A 87 15.64 -29.12 -0.29
C ARG A 87 15.57 -28.44 -1.65
N LYS A 88 15.76 -29.22 -2.69
CA LYS A 88 15.69 -28.80 -4.09
C LYS A 88 14.89 -29.83 -4.89
N THR A 89 13.61 -29.89 -4.55
CA THR A 89 12.63 -30.86 -5.07
C THR A 89 11.38 -30.12 -5.54
N ARG A 90 10.54 -30.78 -6.34
CA ARG A 90 9.24 -30.24 -6.78
C ARG A 90 8.40 -29.94 -5.54
N TYR A 91 8.16 -28.65 -5.29
CA TYR A 91 7.69 -28.15 -4.00
C TYR A 91 6.19 -28.36 -3.77
N TYR A 92 5.39 -28.14 -4.82
CA TYR A 92 3.93 -28.13 -4.72
C TYR A 92 3.29 -29.51 -4.79
N ASP A 93 4.04 -30.51 -5.26
CA ASP A 93 3.55 -31.86 -5.45
C ASP A 93 3.20 -32.48 -4.06
N GLY A 94 1.95 -32.92 -3.91
CA GLY A 94 1.40 -33.48 -2.67
C GLY A 94 0.88 -32.44 -1.66
N LEU A 95 1.00 -31.14 -1.92
CA LEU A 95 0.48 -30.11 -1.00
C LEU A 95 -1.03 -30.02 -1.06
N SER A 96 -1.67 -29.56 0.01
CA SER A 96 -3.13 -29.39 0.07
C SER A 96 -3.56 -27.94 -0.19
N PHE A 97 -4.81 -27.77 -0.59
CA PHE A 97 -5.53 -26.51 -0.44
C PHE A 97 -6.02 -26.41 1.02
N HIS A 98 -5.24 -25.74 1.87
CA HIS A 98 -5.49 -25.69 3.32
C HIS A 98 -6.58 -24.69 3.73
N ARG A 99 -6.91 -23.73 2.86
CA ARG A 99 -7.94 -22.72 3.14
C ARG A 99 -8.79 -22.49 1.90
N VAL A 100 -10.08 -22.78 2.01
CA VAL A 100 -11.07 -22.58 0.95
C VAL A 100 -12.22 -21.78 1.53
N ILE A 101 -12.54 -20.65 0.90
CA ILE A 101 -13.67 -19.80 1.27
C ILE A 101 -14.57 -19.67 0.05
N LYS A 102 -15.79 -20.21 0.19
CA LYS A 102 -16.81 -20.15 -0.85
C LYS A 102 -17.03 -18.70 -1.29
N ASP A 103 -17.20 -18.50 -2.60
CA ASP A 103 -17.40 -17.19 -3.21
C ASP A 103 -16.29 -16.16 -2.89
N PHE A 104 -15.09 -16.64 -2.57
CA PHE A 104 -13.91 -15.80 -2.39
C PHE A 104 -12.68 -16.40 -3.08
N MET A 105 -12.13 -17.50 -2.57
CA MET A 105 -10.89 -18.10 -3.12
C MET A 105 -10.60 -19.50 -2.57
N ILE A 106 -9.72 -20.22 -3.29
CA ILE A 106 -8.98 -21.39 -2.81
C ILE A 106 -7.51 -21.01 -2.60
N GLN A 107 -6.92 -21.39 -1.46
CA GLN A 107 -5.53 -21.08 -1.10
C GLN A 107 -4.76 -22.37 -0.78
N GLY A 108 -3.54 -22.46 -1.33
CA GLY A 108 -2.64 -23.60 -1.19
C GLY A 108 -1.17 -23.15 -1.14
N GLY A 109 -0.26 -24.10 -1.35
CA GLY A 109 1.19 -23.83 -1.36
C GLY A 109 1.85 -23.77 0.02
N ASP A 110 1.16 -24.25 1.07
CA ASP A 110 1.72 -24.42 2.41
C ASP A 110 2.15 -25.88 2.65
N PRO A 111 3.45 -26.16 2.90
CA PRO A 111 3.96 -27.50 3.19
C PRO A 111 3.48 -28.07 4.54
N LEU A 112 3.02 -27.21 5.46
CA LEU A 112 2.43 -27.64 6.73
C LEU A 112 0.91 -27.83 6.64
N GLY A 113 0.26 -27.26 5.62
CA GLY A 113 -1.21 -27.25 5.49
C GLY A 113 -1.93 -26.48 6.61
N THR A 114 -1.25 -25.61 7.36
CA THR A 114 -1.80 -24.87 8.52
C THR A 114 -2.10 -23.40 8.22
N GLY A 115 -1.60 -22.90 7.09
CA GLY A 115 -1.59 -21.49 6.71
C GLY A 115 -0.32 -20.73 7.11
N THR A 116 0.60 -21.33 7.87
CA THR A 116 1.77 -20.61 8.43
C THR A 116 3.11 -21.07 7.87
N GLY A 117 3.16 -22.17 7.12
CA GLY A 117 4.39 -22.64 6.51
C GLY A 117 4.74 -21.91 5.21
N GLY A 118 5.92 -22.22 4.69
CA GLY A 118 6.44 -21.58 3.49
C GLY A 118 7.79 -22.17 3.08
N PRO A 119 8.51 -21.52 2.14
CA PRO A 119 9.73 -22.06 1.57
C PRO A 119 10.99 -21.66 2.36
N GLY A 120 10.83 -21.02 3.53
CA GLY A 120 11.93 -20.57 4.39
C GLY A 120 12.54 -19.21 4.03
N TYR A 121 11.94 -18.49 3.09
CA TYR A 121 12.32 -17.14 2.71
C TYR A 121 11.08 -16.34 2.30
N THR A 122 11.25 -15.02 2.20
CA THR A 122 10.26 -14.11 1.63
C THR A 122 10.86 -13.25 0.52
N PHE A 123 10.00 -12.69 -0.32
CA PHE A 123 10.37 -11.71 -1.36
C PHE A 123 9.30 -10.64 -1.55
N GLN A 124 9.71 -9.56 -2.21
CA GLN A 124 8.93 -8.33 -2.42
C GLN A 124 7.67 -8.54 -3.27
N ASP A 125 6.72 -7.61 -3.14
CA ASP A 125 5.54 -7.55 -4.01
C ASP A 125 5.87 -7.06 -5.43
N GLU A 126 5.11 -7.52 -6.41
CA GLU A 126 5.14 -7.07 -7.81
C GLU A 126 3.74 -6.68 -8.28
N PHE A 127 3.42 -5.39 -8.18
CA PHE A 127 2.16 -4.83 -8.65
C PHE A 127 2.31 -4.23 -10.04
N HIS A 128 1.33 -4.46 -10.91
CA HIS A 128 1.28 -3.89 -12.26
C HIS A 128 -0.10 -3.27 -12.51
N PRO A 129 -0.20 -2.10 -13.18
CA PRO A 129 -1.48 -1.42 -13.40
C PRO A 129 -2.56 -2.28 -14.07
N GLU A 130 -2.15 -3.16 -14.99
CA GLU A 130 -3.04 -4.10 -15.70
C GLU A 130 -3.43 -5.33 -14.89
N LEU A 131 -2.72 -5.64 -13.79
CA LEU A 131 -2.92 -6.86 -13.02
C LEU A 131 -3.78 -6.57 -11.80
N LYS A 132 -5.07 -6.89 -11.90
CA LYS A 132 -6.11 -6.61 -10.92
C LYS A 132 -6.95 -7.85 -10.64
N HIS A 133 -7.56 -7.89 -9.47
CA HIS A 133 -8.51 -8.93 -9.07
C HIS A 133 -9.91 -8.62 -9.62
N SER A 134 -10.02 -8.39 -10.94
CA SER A 134 -11.24 -7.90 -11.60
C SER A 134 -12.22 -8.99 -12.02
N LYS A 135 -11.83 -10.27 -11.94
CA LYS A 135 -12.63 -11.43 -12.35
C LYS A 135 -12.34 -12.67 -11.50
N ALA A 136 -13.14 -13.71 -11.70
CA ALA A 136 -12.86 -15.06 -11.19
C ALA A 136 -11.60 -15.65 -11.83
N GLY A 137 -10.94 -16.57 -11.13
CA GLY A 137 -9.79 -17.31 -11.62
C GLY A 137 -8.48 -16.52 -11.60
N ILE A 138 -8.38 -15.42 -10.84
CA ILE A 138 -7.11 -14.67 -10.72
C ILE A 138 -6.19 -15.42 -9.75
N LEU A 139 -4.96 -15.69 -10.18
CA LEU A 139 -3.91 -16.32 -9.39
C LEU A 139 -3.01 -15.25 -8.76
N SER A 140 -2.89 -15.28 -7.44
CA SER A 140 -2.15 -14.28 -6.68
C SER A 140 -1.42 -14.87 -5.47
N MET A 141 -0.36 -14.21 -5.02
CA MET A 141 0.41 -14.62 -3.85
C MET A 141 -0.33 -14.32 -2.55
N ALA A 142 -0.36 -15.29 -1.63
CA ALA A 142 -0.70 -15.02 -0.24
C ALA A 142 0.54 -14.43 0.47
N ASN A 143 0.33 -13.47 1.37
CA ASN A 143 1.38 -12.84 2.15
C ASN A 143 0.87 -12.46 3.56
N ALA A 144 1.79 -12.17 4.48
CA ALA A 144 1.52 -11.77 5.87
C ALA A 144 1.64 -10.24 6.07
N GLY A 145 1.74 -9.48 4.98
CA GLY A 145 2.20 -8.09 4.99
C GLY A 145 2.88 -7.75 3.66
N ALA A 146 3.22 -6.47 3.47
CA ALA A 146 3.95 -6.06 2.27
C ALA A 146 5.31 -6.79 2.21
N ASP A 147 5.70 -7.18 1.02
CA ASP A 147 7.00 -7.80 0.74
C ASP A 147 7.28 -9.10 1.52
N THR A 148 6.22 -9.86 1.82
CA THR A 148 6.30 -11.16 2.52
C THR A 148 5.82 -12.33 1.66
N ASN A 149 5.93 -12.24 0.33
CA ASN A 149 5.56 -13.34 -0.55
C ASN A 149 6.49 -14.53 -0.34
N GLY A 150 5.94 -15.74 -0.35
CA GLY A 150 6.69 -16.99 -0.17
C GLY A 150 6.30 -18.03 -1.22
N SER A 151 5.69 -19.13 -0.80
CA SER A 151 5.19 -20.20 -1.68
C SER A 151 3.67 -20.23 -1.77
N GLN A 152 2.98 -19.69 -0.76
CA GLN A 152 1.53 -19.76 -0.70
C GLN A 152 0.88 -18.87 -1.75
N PHE A 153 -0.14 -19.38 -2.41
CA PHE A 153 -0.90 -18.68 -3.45
C PHE A 153 -2.39 -18.95 -3.25
N PHE A 154 -3.22 -18.12 -3.88
CA PHE A 154 -4.66 -18.35 -3.97
C PHE A 154 -5.18 -18.11 -5.38
N ILE A 155 -6.33 -18.72 -5.69
CA ILE A 155 -7.09 -18.54 -6.93
C ILE A 155 -8.49 -18.03 -6.55
N THR A 156 -8.91 -16.90 -7.11
CA THR A 156 -10.20 -16.28 -6.78
C THR A 156 -11.40 -17.04 -7.37
N HIS A 157 -12.52 -17.09 -6.65
CA HIS A 157 -13.81 -17.54 -7.19
C HIS A 157 -14.57 -16.40 -7.87
N VAL A 158 -14.35 -15.15 -7.46
CA VAL A 158 -15.08 -13.96 -7.88
C VAL A 158 -14.13 -12.75 -7.99
N PRO A 159 -14.55 -11.59 -8.54
CA PRO A 159 -13.78 -10.34 -8.43
C PRO A 159 -13.53 -9.94 -6.97
N THR A 160 -12.29 -9.57 -6.63
CA THR A 160 -11.88 -9.18 -5.27
C THR A 160 -11.02 -7.91 -5.28
N PRO A 161 -11.53 -6.76 -5.78
CA PRO A 161 -10.73 -5.54 -5.99
C PRO A 161 -10.12 -4.97 -4.70
N HIS A 162 -10.67 -5.30 -3.52
CA HIS A 162 -10.11 -4.93 -2.23
C HIS A 162 -8.72 -5.55 -1.93
N LEU A 163 -8.28 -6.53 -2.74
CA LEU A 163 -6.96 -7.16 -2.69
C LEU A 163 -5.94 -6.50 -3.64
N ASP A 164 -6.37 -5.57 -4.50
CA ASP A 164 -5.48 -4.88 -5.43
C ASP A 164 -4.39 -4.10 -4.71
N ASN A 165 -3.17 -4.21 -5.23
CA ASN A 165 -1.95 -3.62 -4.64
C ASN A 165 -1.67 -4.08 -3.19
N LYS A 166 -2.24 -5.22 -2.78
CA LYS A 166 -1.93 -5.91 -1.52
C LYS A 166 -1.39 -7.31 -1.76
N HIS A 167 -1.80 -7.96 -2.86
CA HIS A 167 -1.36 -9.29 -3.25
C HIS A 167 -0.89 -9.29 -4.71
N SER A 168 0.28 -9.86 -4.95
CA SER A 168 0.92 -9.87 -6.27
C SER A 168 0.19 -10.83 -7.20
N VAL A 169 -0.59 -10.29 -8.15
CA VAL A 169 -1.23 -11.07 -9.21
C VAL A 169 -0.15 -11.53 -10.18
N PHE A 170 -0.04 -12.84 -10.41
CA PHE A 170 1.00 -13.41 -11.26
C PHE A 170 0.49 -14.41 -12.30
N GLY A 171 -0.83 -14.62 -12.35
CA GLY A 171 -1.44 -15.41 -13.41
C GLY A 171 -2.96 -15.40 -13.35
N GLU A 172 -3.56 -16.27 -14.15
CA GLU A 172 -5.00 -16.52 -14.16
C GLU A 172 -5.31 -17.93 -14.67
N VAL A 173 -6.49 -18.44 -14.32
CA VAL A 173 -7.05 -19.67 -14.85
C VAL A 173 -7.49 -19.44 -16.30
N VAL A 174 -7.00 -20.28 -17.20
CA VAL A 174 -7.45 -20.32 -18.61
C VAL A 174 -8.29 -21.56 -18.91
N GLU A 175 -8.09 -22.65 -18.16
CA GLU A 175 -8.90 -23.87 -18.23
C GLU A 175 -9.08 -24.45 -16.82
N GLY A 176 -10.21 -25.12 -16.56
CA GLY A 176 -10.45 -25.76 -15.26
C GLY A 176 -11.10 -24.87 -14.19
N MET A 177 -11.77 -23.77 -14.54
CA MET A 177 -12.48 -22.94 -13.55
C MET A 177 -13.58 -23.71 -12.79
N LYS A 178 -14.21 -24.71 -13.43
CA LYS A 178 -15.15 -25.63 -12.75
C LYS A 178 -14.46 -26.46 -11.68
N VAL A 179 -13.20 -26.87 -11.92
CA VAL A 179 -12.38 -27.61 -10.95
C VAL A 179 -12.03 -26.70 -9.78
N VAL A 180 -11.59 -25.46 -10.04
CA VAL A 180 -11.34 -24.44 -9.00
C VAL A 180 -12.56 -24.31 -8.06
N ASN A 181 -13.75 -24.16 -8.62
CA ASN A 181 -14.99 -24.03 -7.84
C ASN A 181 -15.40 -25.31 -7.09
N ALA A 182 -14.88 -26.48 -7.48
CA ALA A 182 -15.18 -27.78 -6.87
C ALA A 182 -14.18 -28.17 -5.77
N ILE A 183 -13.03 -27.49 -5.68
CA ILE A 183 -12.02 -27.73 -4.65
C ILE A 183 -12.62 -27.43 -3.27
N VAL A 184 -12.38 -28.32 -2.33
CA VAL A 184 -12.67 -28.17 -0.91
C VAL A 184 -11.38 -28.24 -0.09
N LYS A 185 -11.45 -27.80 1.18
CA LYS A 185 -10.30 -27.83 2.08
C LYS A 185 -9.74 -29.25 2.21
N GLY A 186 -8.43 -29.39 2.04
CA GLY A 186 -7.72 -30.67 2.14
C GLY A 186 -7.51 -31.38 0.81
N ASP A 187 -8.17 -30.95 -0.27
CA ASP A 187 -7.90 -31.48 -1.61
C ASP A 187 -6.44 -31.24 -2.00
N LEU A 188 -5.87 -32.21 -2.71
CA LEU A 188 -4.45 -32.23 -3.02
C LEU A 188 -4.11 -31.61 -4.38
N ILE A 189 -2.96 -30.96 -4.43
CA ILE A 189 -2.20 -30.63 -5.63
C ILE A 189 -1.28 -31.82 -5.90
N ASN A 190 -1.68 -32.70 -6.82
CA ASN A 190 -0.91 -33.90 -7.12
C ASN A 190 0.41 -33.54 -7.81
N THR A 191 0.35 -32.70 -8.85
CA THR A 191 1.54 -32.25 -9.59
C THR A 191 1.36 -30.88 -10.22
N VAL A 192 2.43 -30.08 -10.36
CA VAL A 192 2.43 -28.83 -11.12
C VAL A 192 3.43 -28.85 -12.28
N THR A 193 2.98 -29.04 -13.52
CA THR A 193 3.85 -29.07 -14.71
C THR A 193 3.91 -27.72 -15.41
N ILE A 194 5.11 -27.20 -15.67
CA ILE A 194 5.29 -25.94 -16.40
C ILE A 194 5.30 -26.20 -17.91
N ILE A 195 4.50 -25.44 -18.66
CA ILE A 195 4.39 -25.50 -20.11
C ILE A 195 4.88 -24.17 -20.70
N ARG A 196 5.81 -24.24 -21.65
CA ARG A 196 6.38 -23.08 -22.36
C ARG A 196 5.96 -23.14 -23.83
N LYS A 197 5.16 -22.17 -24.29
CA LYS A 197 4.71 -22.02 -25.69
C LYS A 197 5.25 -20.71 -26.27
N GLY A 198 5.85 -20.79 -27.46
CA GLY A 198 6.53 -19.66 -28.11
C GLY A 198 7.94 -19.38 -27.57
N GLU A 199 8.76 -18.72 -28.39
CA GLU A 199 10.20 -18.48 -28.12
C GLU A 199 10.43 -17.62 -26.86
N SER A 200 9.55 -16.65 -26.59
CA SER A 200 9.68 -15.81 -25.40
C SER A 200 9.43 -16.58 -24.10
N ALA A 201 8.56 -17.59 -24.09
CA ALA A 201 8.32 -18.39 -22.89
C ALA A 201 9.40 -19.48 -22.72
N LYS A 202 9.92 -20.03 -23.83
CA LYS A 202 11.04 -20.98 -23.81
C LYS A 202 12.32 -20.36 -23.26
N SER A 203 12.57 -19.10 -23.57
CA SER A 203 13.73 -18.34 -23.07
C SER A 203 13.55 -17.81 -21.64
N PHE A 204 12.39 -18.02 -21.01
CA PHE A 204 12.19 -17.65 -19.61
C PHE A 204 12.92 -18.62 -18.69
N ASP A 205 14.07 -18.18 -18.19
CA ASP A 205 14.84 -18.87 -17.15
C ASP A 205 14.62 -18.21 -15.78
N SER A 206 13.95 -18.94 -14.88
CA SER A 206 13.58 -18.45 -13.55
C SER A 206 14.81 -18.12 -12.69
N VAL A 207 15.93 -18.82 -12.88
CA VAL A 207 17.13 -18.65 -12.07
C VAL A 207 17.86 -17.36 -12.43
N SER A 208 18.14 -17.12 -13.71
CA SER A 208 18.81 -15.89 -14.17
C SER A 208 17.97 -14.65 -13.93
N ILE A 209 16.64 -14.72 -14.13
CA ILE A 209 15.73 -13.60 -13.89
C ILE A 209 15.72 -13.22 -12.40
N ALA A 210 15.57 -14.20 -11.51
CA ALA A 210 15.63 -13.95 -10.07
C ALA A 210 16.97 -13.32 -9.65
N LYS A 211 18.09 -13.80 -10.19
CA LYS A 211 19.42 -13.21 -9.93
C LYS A 211 19.54 -11.78 -10.44
N ARG A 212 19.06 -11.50 -11.66
CA ARG A 212 19.09 -10.16 -12.25
C ARG A 212 18.25 -9.17 -11.45
N ILE A 213 17.04 -9.56 -11.06
CA ILE A 213 16.14 -8.72 -10.25
C ILE A 213 16.74 -8.49 -8.87
N ALA A 214 17.27 -9.52 -8.21
CA ALA A 214 17.96 -9.37 -6.94
C ALA A 214 19.12 -8.37 -7.02
N GLU A 215 19.94 -8.45 -8.06
CA GLU A 215 21.04 -7.51 -8.28
C GLU A 215 20.55 -6.08 -8.56
N GLN A 216 19.49 -5.92 -9.37
CA GLN A 216 18.88 -4.61 -9.62
C GLN A 216 18.31 -3.98 -8.34
N ASN A 217 17.58 -4.76 -7.55
CA ASN A 217 17.02 -4.33 -6.28
C ASN A 217 18.12 -3.97 -5.28
N ARG A 218 19.23 -4.74 -5.25
CA ARG A 218 20.39 -4.42 -4.44
C ARG A 218 21.00 -3.07 -4.82
N LYS A 219 21.20 -2.82 -6.12
CA LYS A 219 21.71 -1.53 -6.62
C LYS A 219 20.76 -0.37 -6.30
N LEU A 220 19.46 -0.58 -6.42
CA LEU A 220 18.47 0.46 -6.12
C LEU A 220 18.35 0.71 -4.61
N ALA A 221 18.46 -0.33 -3.79
CA ALA A 221 18.54 -0.22 -2.35
C ALA A 221 19.78 0.56 -1.91
N GLU A 222 20.96 0.28 -2.49
CA GLU A 222 22.18 1.08 -2.24
C GLU A 222 21.99 2.56 -2.57
N LYS A 223 21.29 2.89 -3.67
CA LYS A 223 20.94 4.29 -3.98
C LYS A 223 20.00 4.92 -2.95
N ASN A 224 19.17 4.10 -2.29
CA ASN A 224 18.26 4.53 -1.23
C ASN A 224 18.93 4.64 0.16
N ARG A 225 20.22 4.28 0.28
CA ARG A 225 20.98 4.42 1.52
C ARG A 225 21.05 5.90 1.91
N LYS A 226 20.78 6.19 3.19
CA LYS A 226 20.84 7.55 3.71
C LYS A 226 22.30 7.87 4.06
N ILE A 227 22.88 8.81 3.34
CA ILE A 227 24.19 9.39 3.68
C ILE A 227 23.91 10.55 4.65
N ILE A 228 23.88 10.21 5.94
CA ILE A 228 23.62 11.17 7.01
C ILE A 228 24.96 11.86 7.32
N PRO A 229 25.05 13.20 7.19
CA PRO A 229 26.29 13.91 7.48
C PRO A 229 26.61 13.84 8.96
N GLU A 230 27.90 13.74 9.28
CA GLU A 230 28.36 14.02 10.64
C GLU A 230 28.23 15.52 10.90
N SER A 231 27.83 15.88 12.12
CA SER A 231 27.73 17.28 12.53
C SER A 231 28.60 17.51 13.76
N THR A 232 29.52 18.46 13.63
CA THR A 232 30.35 18.96 14.74
C THR A 232 29.66 20.08 15.52
N SER A 233 28.48 20.53 15.07
CA SER A 233 27.73 21.58 15.75
C SER A 233 27.29 21.13 17.14
N ALA A 234 27.25 22.05 18.10
CA ALA A 234 26.79 21.75 19.45
C ALA A 234 25.32 21.29 19.45
N ILE A 235 24.97 20.41 20.38
CA ILE A 235 23.59 20.03 20.66
C ILE A 235 22.84 21.27 21.17
N ASP A 236 21.66 21.49 20.63
CA ASP A 236 20.67 22.42 21.16
C ASP A 236 19.86 21.72 22.24
N THR A 237 20.21 21.97 23.50
CA THR A 237 19.56 21.33 24.66
C THR A 237 18.06 21.63 24.73
N ALA A 238 17.58 22.73 24.13
CA ALA A 238 16.16 23.05 24.05
C ALA A 238 15.39 22.05 23.16
N LYS A 239 16.06 21.40 22.21
CA LYS A 239 15.47 20.38 21.33
C LYS A 239 15.47 18.98 21.94
N VAL A 240 16.14 18.77 23.08
CA VAL A 240 16.25 17.46 23.73
C VAL A 240 15.09 17.30 24.74
N PRO A 241 14.27 16.24 24.63
CA PRO A 241 13.21 15.96 25.60
C PRO A 241 13.78 15.46 26.92
N ASP A 242 13.07 15.75 28.01
CA ASP A 242 13.38 15.24 29.35
C ASP A 242 12.42 14.09 29.68
N SER A 243 12.94 13.03 30.27
CA SER A 243 12.21 11.85 30.72
C SER A 243 11.03 12.17 31.66
N ALA A 244 11.11 13.24 32.45
CA ALA A 244 10.12 13.61 33.47
C ALA A 244 9.00 14.56 32.97
N GLN A 245 8.90 14.82 31.67
CA GLN A 245 7.93 15.77 31.13
C GLN A 245 6.48 15.27 31.24
N ALA A 246 5.60 16.16 31.71
CA ALA A 246 4.16 15.95 31.69
C ALA A 246 3.65 15.83 30.24
N ARG A 247 2.62 15.00 30.05
CA ARG A 247 1.95 14.88 28.75
C ARG A 247 1.11 16.13 28.49
N ALA A 248 1.20 16.68 27.28
CA ALA A 248 0.26 17.66 26.81
C ALA A 248 -1.09 17.00 26.46
N GLU A 249 -2.19 17.73 26.63
CA GLU A 249 -3.49 17.27 26.16
C GLU A 249 -3.50 17.08 24.64
N GLU A 250 -2.83 17.97 23.92
CA GLU A 250 -2.79 17.95 22.46
C GLU A 250 -1.44 18.43 21.90
N VAL A 251 -1.00 17.80 20.80
CA VAL A 251 0.24 18.15 20.11
C VAL A 251 0.08 18.10 18.59
N SER A 252 0.76 19.04 17.92
CA SER A 252 0.97 19.05 16.48
C SER A 252 2.42 18.65 16.23
N VAL A 253 2.65 17.61 15.43
CA VAL A 253 4.00 17.08 15.19
C VAL A 253 4.31 16.92 13.71
N GLN A 254 5.51 17.35 13.33
CA GLN A 254 6.15 16.91 12.09
C GLN A 254 6.70 15.49 12.26
N LEU A 255 6.77 14.74 11.17
CA LEU A 255 7.14 13.33 11.14
C LEU A 255 8.28 13.07 10.16
N LEU A 256 9.34 12.43 10.65
CA LEU A 256 10.35 11.79 9.83
C LEU A 256 10.28 10.27 10.04
N VAL A 257 10.05 9.54 8.96
CA VAL A 257 10.03 8.06 8.95
C VAL A 257 11.33 7.49 8.38
N VAL A 258 11.94 6.54 9.10
CA VAL A 258 13.01 5.67 8.61
C VAL A 258 12.50 4.23 8.52
N ALA A 259 12.23 3.79 7.29
CA ALA A 259 11.71 2.46 6.97
C ALA A 259 12.79 1.38 7.01
N TYR A 260 12.40 0.13 7.28
CA TYR A 260 13.25 -1.05 7.16
C TYR A 260 12.59 -2.15 6.32
N LYS A 261 13.36 -3.11 5.81
CA LYS A 261 12.85 -4.21 4.98
C LYS A 261 11.70 -4.96 5.68
N GLY A 262 10.62 -5.22 4.94
CA GLY A 262 9.45 -5.96 5.41
C GLY A 262 8.35 -5.12 6.08
N ILE A 263 8.54 -3.80 6.24
CA ILE A 263 7.44 -2.92 6.66
C ILE A 263 6.57 -2.51 5.47
N ARG A 264 5.31 -2.18 5.75
CA ARG A 264 4.45 -1.53 4.75
C ARG A 264 4.91 -0.11 4.52
N SER A 265 5.54 0.13 3.38
CA SER A 265 6.02 1.45 2.95
C SER A 265 5.70 1.68 1.48
N PRO A 266 5.32 2.90 1.06
CA PRO A 266 5.23 3.25 -0.35
C PRO A 266 6.61 3.29 -1.03
N LYS A 267 7.70 3.37 -0.25
CA LYS A 267 9.06 3.37 -0.78
C LYS A 267 9.53 1.94 -1.05
N GLN A 268 9.81 1.65 -2.32
CA GLN A 268 10.38 0.37 -2.75
C GLN A 268 11.90 0.31 -2.49
N ASN A 269 12.45 -0.90 -2.44
CA ASN A 269 13.88 -1.17 -2.32
C ASN A 269 14.49 -0.48 -1.09
N ILE A 270 13.91 -0.72 0.08
CA ILE A 270 14.43 -0.20 1.34
C ILE A 270 15.82 -0.81 1.62
N TYR A 271 16.79 0.05 1.94
CA TYR A 271 18.16 -0.35 2.18
C TYR A 271 18.34 -1.11 3.50
N TYR A 272 17.82 -0.53 4.58
CA TYR A 272 18.11 -0.96 5.94
C TYR A 272 17.31 -2.19 6.36
N ASP A 273 17.94 -3.09 7.10
CA ASP A 273 17.21 -3.96 8.03
C ASP A 273 16.76 -3.16 9.26
N LYS A 274 16.08 -3.82 10.21
CA LYS A 274 15.56 -3.14 11.40
C LYS A 274 16.68 -2.53 12.27
N SER A 275 17.84 -3.20 12.39
CA SER A 275 18.95 -2.69 13.21
C SER A 275 19.59 -1.46 12.56
N GLY A 276 19.91 -1.54 11.27
CA GLY A 276 20.47 -0.42 10.52
C GLY A 276 19.52 0.77 10.44
N ALA A 277 18.20 0.54 10.37
CA ALA A 277 17.22 1.62 10.40
C ALA A 277 17.16 2.30 11.78
N LYS A 278 17.30 1.54 12.87
CA LYS A 278 17.39 2.08 14.23
C LYS A 278 18.61 2.99 14.38
N GLU A 279 19.77 2.55 13.92
CA GLU A 279 21.00 3.34 13.93
C GLU A 279 20.88 4.61 13.08
N ALA A 280 20.33 4.50 11.87
CA ALA A 280 20.10 5.65 11.01
C ALA A 280 19.11 6.66 11.64
N ALA A 281 18.04 6.17 12.26
CA ALA A 281 17.07 7.02 12.96
C ALA A 281 17.69 7.72 14.19
N ALA A 282 18.56 7.01 14.94
CA ALA A 282 19.29 7.61 16.05
C ALA A 282 20.22 8.74 15.59
N LYS A 283 20.98 8.52 14.50
CA LYS A 283 21.83 9.55 13.89
C LYS A 283 21.03 10.76 13.39
N LEU A 284 19.86 10.53 12.79
CA LEU A 284 18.98 11.62 12.35
C LEU A 284 18.36 12.40 13.51
N SER A 285 18.02 11.72 14.60
CA SER A 285 17.49 12.38 15.82
C SER A 285 18.55 13.25 16.46
N ASP A 286 19.79 12.75 16.55
CA ASP A 286 20.94 13.54 17.01
C ASP A 286 21.18 14.75 16.11
N LEU A 287 21.25 14.55 14.79
CA LEU A 287 21.44 15.63 13.81
C LEU A 287 20.34 16.69 13.92
N ALA A 288 19.08 16.28 14.07
CA ALA A 288 17.94 17.19 14.23
C ALA A 288 18.04 18.08 15.48
N ARG A 289 18.69 17.57 16.54
CA ARG A 289 18.93 18.28 17.80
C ARG A 289 20.13 19.24 17.73
N ARG A 290 20.87 19.30 16.62
CA ARG A 290 22.00 20.23 16.46
C ARG A 290 21.52 21.66 16.19
N LYS A 291 22.30 22.65 16.64
CA LYS A 291 22.05 24.07 16.34
C LYS A 291 22.09 24.32 14.83
N GLY A 292 21.17 25.15 14.33
CA GLY A 292 21.08 25.50 12.90
C GLY A 292 20.48 24.41 11.99
N VAL A 293 20.17 23.22 12.51
CA VAL A 293 19.54 22.16 11.72
C VAL A 293 18.02 22.31 11.71
N SER A 294 17.46 22.34 10.50
CA SER A 294 16.02 22.38 10.22
C SER A 294 15.46 20.97 10.09
N PHE A 295 14.48 20.62 10.94
CA PHE A 295 13.84 19.30 10.89
C PHE A 295 13.07 19.08 9.58
N SER A 296 12.45 20.15 9.04
CA SER A 296 11.72 20.09 7.78
C SER A 296 12.62 19.74 6.60
N ASP A 297 13.88 20.17 6.61
CA ASP A 297 14.84 19.81 5.56
C ASP A 297 15.36 18.38 5.70
N LEU A 298 15.45 17.88 6.94
CA LEU A 298 15.73 16.47 7.18
C LEU A 298 14.60 15.57 6.68
N ILE A 299 13.34 15.96 6.86
CA ILE A 299 12.18 15.21 6.31
C ILE A 299 12.30 15.10 4.79
N LYS A 300 12.52 16.22 4.09
CA LYS A 300 12.64 16.24 2.62
C LYS A 300 13.78 15.36 2.11
N ARG A 301 14.91 15.34 2.82
CA ARG A 301 16.12 14.63 2.39
C ARG A 301 16.12 13.16 2.78
N PHE A 302 15.58 12.83 3.94
CA PHE A 302 15.82 11.53 4.58
C PHE A 302 14.55 10.77 4.97
N SER A 303 13.36 11.38 4.93
CA SER A 303 12.17 10.59 5.23
C SER A 303 11.87 9.59 4.11
N ASP A 304 11.51 8.37 4.49
CA ASP A 304 10.93 7.39 3.56
C ASP A 304 9.43 7.61 3.32
N LEU A 305 8.86 8.69 3.89
CA LEU A 305 7.47 9.11 3.71
C LEU A 305 7.35 10.65 3.54
N PRO A 306 8.06 11.26 2.58
CA PRO A 306 8.14 12.72 2.44
C PRO A 306 6.80 13.39 2.12
N GLN A 307 5.84 12.63 1.58
CA GLN A 307 4.49 13.10 1.26
C GLN A 307 3.59 13.24 2.50
N GLN A 308 3.98 12.69 3.66
CA GLN A 308 3.28 12.86 4.93
C GLN A 308 4.24 13.43 5.99
N PRO A 309 4.67 14.69 5.86
CA PRO A 309 5.67 15.31 6.74
C PRO A 309 5.09 15.72 8.12
N LYS A 310 3.79 15.55 8.33
CA LYS A 310 3.08 15.99 9.53
C LYS A 310 1.95 15.00 9.84
N LEU A 311 1.73 14.72 11.12
CA LEU A 311 0.57 13.96 11.58
C LEU A 311 -0.65 14.87 11.78
N PRO A 312 -1.88 14.33 11.69
CA PRO A 312 -3.05 14.97 12.26
C PRO A 312 -2.83 15.33 13.73
N LEU A 313 -3.59 16.30 14.25
CA LEU A 313 -3.52 16.68 15.66
C LEU A 313 -3.69 15.46 16.56
N LEU A 314 -2.71 15.24 17.43
CA LEU A 314 -2.75 14.15 18.39
C LEU A 314 -3.34 14.68 19.69
N SER A 315 -4.32 13.96 20.25
CA SER A 315 -4.96 14.30 21.52
C SER A 315 -4.87 13.13 22.49
N ALA A 316 -4.52 13.41 23.74
CA ALA A 316 -4.53 12.46 24.85
C ALA A 316 -5.94 11.91 25.15
N LYS A 317 -7.00 12.60 24.68
CA LYS A 317 -8.40 12.15 24.81
C LYS A 317 -8.76 11.08 23.79
N ASN A 318 -7.96 10.92 22.73
CA ASN A 318 -8.17 9.91 21.70
C ASN A 318 -7.44 8.62 22.05
N ASN A 319 -7.94 7.48 21.56
CA ASN A 319 -7.25 6.21 21.68
C ASN A 319 -6.08 6.13 20.68
N LEU A 320 -4.92 6.69 21.07
CA LEU A 320 -3.70 6.70 20.25
C LEU A 320 -2.91 5.41 20.43
N SER A 321 -2.42 4.84 19.33
CA SER A 321 -1.47 3.72 19.35
C SER A 321 -0.24 4.03 20.19
N ASP A 322 0.35 3.01 20.82
CA ASP A 322 1.50 3.16 21.74
C ASP A 322 2.67 3.94 21.13
N PHE A 323 2.96 3.72 19.85
CA PHE A 323 4.05 4.40 19.13
C PHE A 323 3.81 5.90 18.88
N LEU A 324 2.59 6.42 19.09
CA LEU A 324 2.27 7.86 19.01
C LEU A 324 2.30 8.55 20.37
N GLN A 325 2.16 7.80 21.46
CA GLN A 325 2.13 8.34 22.83
C GLN A 325 3.38 9.16 23.19
N PRO A 326 4.62 8.81 22.77
CA PRO A 326 5.81 9.62 23.06
C PRO A 326 5.73 11.07 22.55
N ALA A 327 4.98 11.33 21.48
CA ALA A 327 4.80 12.67 20.93
C ALA A 327 4.12 13.64 21.92
N LEU A 328 3.23 13.13 22.78
CA LEU A 328 2.49 13.94 23.76
C LEU A 328 3.40 14.51 24.85
N LYS A 329 4.58 13.91 25.09
CA LYS A 329 5.54 14.37 26.11
C LYS A 329 6.45 15.50 25.63
N LEU A 330 6.60 15.66 24.31
CA LEU A 330 7.48 16.69 23.75
C LEU A 330 6.98 18.09 24.09
N LYS A 331 7.87 19.03 24.36
CA LYS A 331 7.60 20.48 24.32
C LYS A 331 7.81 21.03 22.90
N VAL A 332 7.24 22.19 22.59
CA VAL A 332 7.41 22.82 21.27
C VAL A 332 8.91 22.99 20.96
N GLY A 333 9.32 22.60 19.76
CA GLY A 333 10.71 22.59 19.30
C GLY A 333 11.46 21.27 19.58
N GLN A 334 10.97 20.42 20.48
CA GLN A 334 11.68 19.19 20.84
C GLN A 334 11.58 18.08 19.80
N ILE A 335 12.62 17.25 19.75
CA ILE A 335 12.77 16.12 18.84
C ILE A 335 12.76 14.82 19.66
N SER A 336 11.84 13.91 19.37
CA SER A 336 11.80 12.61 20.07
C SER A 336 13.03 11.77 19.78
N ASP A 337 13.28 10.77 20.64
CA ASP A 337 14.09 9.62 20.22
C ASP A 337 13.33 8.82 19.14
N PRO A 338 14.01 7.94 18.39
CA PRO A 338 13.36 7.05 17.43
C PRO A 338 12.34 6.13 18.12
N VAL A 339 11.10 6.14 17.62
CA VAL A 339 10.03 5.27 18.12
C VAL A 339 9.76 4.17 17.11
N ASP A 340 9.86 2.90 17.53
CA ASP A 340 9.54 1.75 16.68
C ASP A 340 8.03 1.70 16.40
N SER A 341 7.66 1.39 15.15
CA SER A 341 6.27 1.32 14.71
C SER A 341 6.11 0.32 13.56
N PRO A 342 4.86 -0.06 13.21
CA PRO A 342 4.57 -0.84 12.01
C PRO A 342 5.00 -0.18 10.68
N TYR A 343 5.34 1.11 10.71
CA TYR A 343 5.74 1.91 9.55
C TYR A 343 7.23 2.28 9.57
N GLY A 344 8.04 1.67 10.46
CA GLY A 344 9.45 1.99 10.64
C GLY A 344 9.71 2.82 11.90
N PHE A 345 10.91 3.38 12.01
CA PHE A 345 11.25 4.27 13.11
C PHE A 345 10.73 5.68 12.85
N LEU A 346 9.90 6.18 13.75
CA LEU A 346 9.32 7.51 13.70
C LEU A 346 10.15 8.46 14.56
N ILE A 347 10.44 9.65 14.02
CA ILE A 347 11.02 10.76 14.76
C ILE A 347 10.03 11.91 14.69
N PHE A 348 9.63 12.42 15.85
CA PHE A 348 8.67 13.51 15.95
C PHE A 348 9.38 14.81 16.27
N ASN A 349 8.95 15.89 15.62
CA ASN A 349 9.23 17.24 16.08
C ASN A 349 7.94 17.91 16.50
N ARG A 350 7.80 18.30 17.77
CA ARG A 350 6.62 19.07 18.18
C ARG A 350 6.75 20.48 17.66
N VAL A 351 5.77 20.89 16.89
CA VAL A 351 5.61 22.26 16.41
C VAL A 351 4.48 22.93 17.19
N ASN A 352 4.30 24.24 16.99
CA ASN A 352 3.12 24.91 17.51
C ASN A 352 1.85 24.22 16.99
N VAL A 353 0.83 24.16 17.86
CA VAL A 353 -0.48 23.70 17.45
C VAL A 353 -1.00 24.70 16.41
N ASP A 354 -1.13 24.23 15.17
CA ASP A 354 -1.55 25.06 14.03
C ASP A 354 -3.08 25.07 13.96
N ALA A 355 -3.70 25.47 15.08
CA ALA A 355 -5.13 25.62 15.24
C ALA A 355 -5.43 26.96 15.90
N VAL A 356 -6.53 27.56 15.48
CA VAL A 356 -7.03 28.82 16.04
C VAL A 356 -8.50 28.67 16.39
N THR A 357 -8.97 29.52 17.29
CA THR A 357 -10.41 29.82 17.39
C THR A 357 -10.63 31.19 16.77
N ALA A 358 -11.65 31.34 15.93
CA ALA A 358 -11.92 32.62 15.29
C ALA A 358 -13.42 32.92 15.19
N SER A 359 -13.71 34.19 14.95
CA SER A 359 -15.02 34.69 14.54
C SER A 359 -14.87 35.45 13.23
N HIS A 360 -15.93 35.51 12.42
CA HIS A 360 -15.91 36.29 11.20
C HIS A 360 -17.21 37.08 10.94
N ILE A 361 -17.11 38.12 10.13
CA ILE A 361 -18.25 38.80 9.50
C ILE A 361 -18.11 38.56 8.01
N LEU A 362 -19.08 37.87 7.39
CA LEU A 362 -19.12 37.61 5.96
C LEU A 362 -20.08 38.59 5.29
N ILE A 363 -19.57 39.40 4.36
CA ILE A 363 -20.37 40.25 3.47
C ILE A 363 -20.32 39.64 2.07
N SER A 364 -21.37 38.91 1.71
CA SER A 364 -21.55 38.29 0.40
C SER A 364 -22.04 39.31 -0.64
N TYR A 365 -21.92 38.96 -1.92
CA TYR A 365 -22.38 39.76 -3.06
C TYR A 365 -22.93 38.88 -4.16
N LYS A 366 -23.65 39.47 -5.11
CA LYS A 366 -24.22 38.77 -6.27
C LYS A 366 -23.11 38.09 -7.08
N GLY A 367 -23.18 36.77 -7.18
CA GLY A 367 -22.18 35.94 -7.88
C GLY A 367 -21.10 35.33 -7.00
N ALA A 368 -21.04 35.66 -5.70
CA ALA A 368 -20.22 34.91 -4.75
C ALA A 368 -20.83 33.52 -4.47
N LEU A 369 -19.98 32.54 -4.16
CA LEU A 369 -20.39 31.17 -3.91
C LEU A 369 -21.33 31.10 -2.69
N ARG A 370 -22.50 30.45 -2.82
CA ARG A 370 -23.54 30.33 -1.77
C ARG A 370 -24.12 31.66 -1.28
N SER A 371 -23.99 32.72 -2.07
CA SER A 371 -24.61 34.01 -1.79
C SER A 371 -26.10 33.99 -2.17
N GLU A 372 -26.96 34.45 -1.26
CA GLU A 372 -28.41 34.65 -1.51
C GLU A 372 -28.75 36.14 -1.70
N THR A 373 -27.76 37.03 -1.59
CA THR A 373 -27.98 38.48 -1.70
C THR A 373 -27.86 38.97 -3.14
N ASN A 374 -28.62 40.03 -3.45
CA ASN A 374 -28.52 40.79 -4.70
C ASN A 374 -27.56 41.99 -4.61
N ARG A 375 -26.82 42.15 -3.51
CA ARG A 375 -25.86 43.25 -3.29
C ARG A 375 -24.75 43.25 -4.35
N ASP A 376 -24.42 44.42 -4.90
CA ASP A 376 -23.28 44.59 -5.81
C ASP A 376 -21.94 44.34 -5.10
N ARG A 377 -20.94 43.84 -5.84
CA ARG A 377 -19.61 43.53 -5.29
C ARG A 377 -18.91 44.77 -4.73
N ARG A 378 -19.04 45.94 -5.37
CA ARG A 378 -18.43 47.19 -4.87
C ARG A 378 -19.10 47.66 -3.58
N ASP A 379 -20.42 47.51 -3.49
CA ASP A 379 -21.17 47.90 -2.30
C ASP A 379 -20.92 46.94 -1.13
N ALA A 380 -20.77 45.65 -1.40
CA ALA A 380 -20.32 44.67 -0.41
C ALA A 380 -18.94 45.03 0.15
N ARG A 381 -18.00 45.42 -0.71
CA ARG A 381 -16.67 45.87 -0.29
C ARG A 381 -16.74 47.13 0.59
N LYS A 382 -17.47 48.16 0.16
CA LYS A 382 -17.67 49.39 0.94
C LYS A 382 -18.29 49.10 2.31
N LEU A 383 -19.24 48.18 2.37
CA LEU A 383 -19.85 47.76 3.62
C LEU A 383 -18.84 47.05 4.54
N ALA A 384 -18.04 46.12 4.00
CA ALA A 384 -16.98 45.48 4.78
C ALA A 384 -15.95 46.50 5.30
N GLU A 385 -15.51 47.45 4.47
CA GLU A 385 -14.57 48.51 4.88
C GLU A 385 -15.17 49.43 5.96
N LYS A 386 -16.48 49.75 5.85
CA LYS A 386 -17.20 50.50 6.88
C LYS A 386 -17.24 49.76 8.21
N ILE A 387 -17.63 48.48 8.20
CA ILE A 387 -17.69 47.63 9.40
C ILE A 387 -16.30 47.50 10.03
N LEU A 388 -15.25 47.35 9.22
CA LEU A 388 -13.87 47.30 9.72
C LEU A 388 -13.48 48.61 10.42
N LYS A 389 -13.89 49.77 9.89
CA LYS A 389 -13.66 51.06 10.55
C LYS A 389 -14.39 51.15 11.89
N GLU A 390 -15.63 50.66 11.97
CA GLU A 390 -16.40 50.60 13.22
C GLU A 390 -15.72 49.68 14.26
N LEU A 391 -15.24 48.50 13.84
CA LEU A 391 -14.48 47.59 14.69
C LEU A 391 -13.18 48.22 15.22
N LYS A 392 -12.44 48.93 14.35
CA LYS A 392 -11.22 49.66 14.75
C LYS A 392 -11.51 50.80 15.73
N SER A 393 -12.74 51.34 15.74
CA SER A 393 -13.19 52.34 16.73
C SER A 393 -13.66 51.74 18.07
N GLY A 394 -13.56 50.42 18.25
CA GLY A 394 -13.89 49.74 19.51
C GLY A 394 -15.31 49.17 19.60
N ARG A 395 -16.07 49.14 18.50
CA ARG A 395 -17.39 48.47 18.47
C ARG A 395 -17.23 46.96 18.70
N ASP A 396 -18.23 46.36 19.35
CA ASP A 396 -18.22 44.92 19.62
C ASP A 396 -18.33 44.09 18.32
N PHE A 397 -17.50 43.05 18.24
CA PHE A 397 -17.44 42.21 17.04
C PHE A 397 -18.69 41.35 16.89
N ALA A 398 -19.18 40.76 17.98
CA ALA A 398 -20.33 39.86 17.94
C ALA A 398 -21.63 40.62 17.63
N GLU A 399 -21.77 41.86 18.11
CA GLU A 399 -22.88 42.75 17.75
C GLU A 399 -22.88 43.05 16.24
N LEU A 400 -21.75 43.48 15.68
CA LEU A 400 -21.64 43.78 14.25
C LEU A 400 -21.82 42.53 13.38
N ALA A 401 -21.33 41.37 13.84
CA ALA A 401 -21.54 40.09 13.15
C ALA A 401 -23.02 39.70 13.10
N ARG A 402 -23.75 39.82 14.22
CA ARG A 402 -25.20 39.54 14.26
C ARG A 402 -25.99 40.48 13.35
N LYS A 403 -25.56 41.73 13.26
CA LYS A 403 -26.25 42.76 12.48
C LYS A 403 -25.98 42.67 10.98
N HIS A 404 -24.76 42.31 10.59
CA HIS A 404 -24.29 42.49 9.21
C HIS A 404 -23.79 41.24 8.49
N SER A 405 -23.46 40.16 9.20
CA SER A 405 -22.91 38.97 8.55
C SER A 405 -24.01 38.23 7.80
N ASP A 406 -23.80 38.00 6.51
CA ASP A 406 -24.64 37.14 5.66
C ASP A 406 -24.30 35.64 5.86
N GLY A 407 -23.29 35.32 6.69
CA GLY A 407 -22.86 33.95 6.97
C GLY A 407 -23.70 33.26 8.06
N PRO A 408 -23.75 31.91 8.08
CA PRO A 408 -24.54 31.15 9.04
C PRO A 408 -24.08 31.29 10.50
N SER A 409 -22.84 31.76 10.72
CA SER A 409 -22.31 32.08 12.05
C SER A 409 -22.75 33.46 12.55
N GLY A 410 -23.31 34.31 11.68
CA GLY A 410 -23.73 35.69 12.01
C GLY A 410 -24.60 35.78 13.26
N PRO A 411 -25.73 35.05 13.35
CA PRO A 411 -26.58 35.04 14.56
C PRO A 411 -25.85 34.64 15.85
N LYS A 412 -24.77 33.86 15.73
CA LYS A 412 -23.89 33.42 16.83
C LYS A 412 -22.69 34.36 17.03
N GLY A 413 -22.80 35.63 16.64
CA GLY A 413 -21.70 36.59 16.79
C GLY A 413 -20.52 36.33 15.85
N GLY A 414 -20.72 35.54 14.80
CA GLY A 414 -19.68 35.19 13.84
C GLY A 414 -18.79 34.02 14.26
N GLU A 415 -19.08 33.36 15.39
CA GLU A 415 -18.23 32.30 15.94
C GLU A 415 -18.09 31.09 15.01
N LEU A 416 -16.84 30.72 14.71
CA LEU A 416 -16.50 29.55 13.88
C LEU A 416 -16.04 28.34 14.69
N GLY A 417 -15.82 28.52 16.00
CA GLY A 417 -15.19 27.52 16.84
C GLY A 417 -13.70 27.34 16.49
N ARG A 418 -13.16 26.19 16.90
CA ARG A 418 -11.75 25.84 16.71
C ARG A 418 -11.56 25.10 15.40
N PHE A 419 -10.56 25.50 14.61
CA PHE A 419 -10.18 24.83 13.37
C PHE A 419 -8.67 24.90 13.12
N GLU A 420 -8.18 23.99 12.30
CA GLU A 420 -6.78 23.82 11.90
C GLU A 420 -6.50 24.50 10.55
N ARG A 421 -5.23 24.82 10.31
CA ARG A 421 -4.79 25.31 9.00
C ARG A 421 -5.11 24.28 7.91
N GLY A 422 -5.71 24.74 6.82
CA GLY A 422 -6.16 23.94 5.68
C GLY A 422 -7.65 23.60 5.72
N GLN A 423 -8.35 23.89 6.83
CA GLN A 423 -9.79 23.64 6.94
C GLN A 423 -10.65 24.79 6.37
N MET A 424 -10.08 25.98 6.23
CA MET A 424 -10.73 27.12 5.57
C MET A 424 -10.15 27.34 4.16
N VAL A 425 -10.75 28.24 3.39
CA VAL A 425 -10.19 28.64 2.08
C VAL A 425 -8.84 29.36 2.25
N PRO A 426 -7.90 29.22 1.29
CA PRO A 426 -6.52 29.67 1.46
C PRO A 426 -6.36 31.12 1.92
N GLU A 427 -7.16 32.03 1.38
CA GLU A 427 -7.10 33.46 1.71
C GLU A 427 -7.55 33.72 3.16
N PHE A 428 -8.57 32.99 3.62
CA PHE A 428 -9.06 33.06 5.00
C PHE A 428 -8.02 32.49 5.97
N ASP A 429 -7.45 31.32 5.65
CA ASP A 429 -6.40 30.69 6.45
C ASP A 429 -5.17 31.58 6.57
N GLN A 430 -4.70 32.14 5.45
CA GLN A 430 -3.54 33.03 5.45
C GLN A 430 -3.76 34.22 6.38
N ALA A 431 -4.95 34.83 6.33
CA ALA A 431 -5.29 35.96 7.18
C ALA A 431 -5.37 35.56 8.67
N VAL A 432 -6.19 34.58 9.03
CA VAL A 432 -6.48 34.27 10.44
C VAL A 432 -5.25 33.75 11.19
N PHE A 433 -4.41 32.96 10.53
CA PHE A 433 -3.20 32.43 11.14
C PHE A 433 -2.04 33.45 11.19
N GLY A 434 -2.15 34.56 10.46
CA GLY A 434 -1.24 35.71 10.58
C GLY A 434 -1.61 36.67 11.72
N LEU A 435 -2.80 36.50 12.33
CA LEU A 435 -3.26 37.35 13.43
C LEU A 435 -2.72 36.89 14.78
N GLU A 436 -2.41 37.87 15.63
CA GLU A 436 -2.27 37.65 17.06
C GLU A 436 -3.64 37.38 17.71
N THR A 437 -3.65 36.71 18.86
CA THR A 437 -4.88 36.46 19.61
C THR A 437 -5.53 37.78 20.03
N GLY A 438 -6.80 37.97 19.66
CA GLY A 438 -7.58 39.19 19.87
C GLY A 438 -7.59 40.15 18.67
N ALA A 439 -6.65 40.01 17.74
CA ALA A 439 -6.52 40.90 16.58
C ALA A 439 -7.61 40.66 15.53
N ILE A 440 -7.84 41.69 14.71
CA ILE A 440 -8.83 41.73 13.62
C ILE A 440 -8.08 41.91 12.30
N SER A 441 -8.45 41.14 11.28
CA SER A 441 -7.87 41.24 9.93
C SER A 441 -8.32 42.51 9.20
N GLU A 442 -7.57 42.88 8.16
CA GLU A 442 -8.13 43.69 7.08
C GLU A 442 -9.27 42.94 6.36
N VAL A 443 -9.92 43.59 5.39
CA VAL A 443 -10.94 42.93 4.57
C VAL A 443 -10.29 41.86 3.69
N VAL A 444 -10.68 40.61 3.89
CA VAL A 444 -10.18 39.44 3.16
C VAL A 444 -11.22 39.01 2.14
N GLU A 445 -10.86 39.00 0.86
CA GLU A 445 -11.74 38.49 -0.18
C GLU A 445 -11.56 36.98 -0.37
N THR A 446 -12.66 36.24 -0.42
CA THR A 446 -12.69 34.82 -0.80
C THR A 446 -13.76 34.59 -1.85
N LYS A 447 -13.86 33.34 -2.35
CA LYS A 447 -14.96 32.94 -3.24
C LYS A 447 -16.36 33.08 -2.63
N PHE A 448 -16.50 33.23 -1.31
CA PHE A 448 -17.78 33.40 -0.61
C PHE A 448 -18.19 34.87 -0.40
N GLY A 449 -17.26 35.81 -0.56
CA GLY A 449 -17.48 37.24 -0.30
C GLY A 449 -16.31 37.89 0.43
N TYR A 450 -16.59 39.02 1.08
CA TYR A 450 -15.62 39.74 1.91
C TYR A 450 -15.75 39.33 3.37
N HIS A 451 -14.62 38.99 3.99
CA HIS A 451 -14.54 38.58 5.37
C HIS A 451 -13.77 39.61 6.19
N ILE A 452 -14.24 39.86 7.41
CA ILE A 452 -13.45 40.45 8.48
C ILE A 452 -13.32 39.38 9.55
N ILE A 453 -12.10 39.06 9.96
CA ILE A 453 -11.81 37.90 10.78
C ILE A 453 -11.20 38.36 12.10
N LYS A 454 -11.70 37.86 13.22
CA LYS A 454 -11.11 38.06 14.55
C LYS A 454 -10.58 36.74 15.07
N ARG A 455 -9.29 36.67 15.37
CA ARG A 455 -8.73 35.52 16.07
C ARG A 455 -9.06 35.64 17.55
N THR A 456 -9.77 34.67 18.11
CA THR A 456 -10.17 34.69 19.53
C THR A 456 -9.24 33.86 20.41
N LYS A 457 -8.62 32.79 19.89
CA LYS A 457 -7.55 32.02 20.55
C LYS A 457 -6.50 31.57 19.54
#